data_AF-X1VEG2-F1
#
_entry.id   AF-X1VEG2-F1
#
_cell.length_a   1.000
_cell.length_b   1.000
_cell.length_c   1.000
_cell.angle_alpha   90.00
_cell.angle_beta   90.00
_cell.angle_gamma   90.00
#
_symmetry.space_group_name_H-M   'P 1'
#
loop_
_entity.id
_entity.type
_entity.pdbx_description
1 polymer ?
#
loop_
_entity_poly.entity_id
_entity_poly.type
_entity_poly.pdbx_seq_one_letter_code
_entity_poly.pdbx_strand_id
1 'polypeptide(L)'
;MNQQIWPSQLTVSLIRGSVSWNLPESILYTPGDTIAITLTITNPTEERRIYGLPWALIRSGVIVSVGLVTVDDISSWWIDGGESEEISFELSPEITDAYLNISLL
;
A
#
# COMPACT_ATOMS: atom_id res chain seq x y z
N MET A 1 11.99 24.43 45.61
CA MET A 1 10.87 23.94 44.75
C MET A 1 11.46 23.73 43.36
N ASN A 2 11.81 22.49 43.02
CA ASN A 2 12.34 22.15 41.71
C ASN A 2 11.18 21.61 40.88
N GLN A 3 10.76 22.35 39.86
CA GLN A 3 9.84 21.81 38.87
C GLN A 3 10.61 20.84 37.98
N GLN A 4 10.33 19.56 38.16
CA GLN A 4 10.78 18.51 37.27
C GLN A 4 10.09 18.68 35.93
N ILE A 5 10.84 19.12 34.92
CA ILE A 5 10.38 19.20 33.53
C ILE A 5 10.34 17.76 33.02
N TRP A 6 9.14 17.22 32.84
CA TRP A 6 8.95 15.94 32.16
C TRP A 6 9.30 16.16 30.68
N PRO A 7 10.13 15.31 30.04
CA PRO A 7 10.34 15.42 28.61
C PRO A 7 8.97 15.21 27.95
N SER A 8 8.50 16.24 27.26
CA SER A 8 7.37 16.18 26.35
C SER A 8 7.49 14.89 25.55
N GLN A 9 6.48 14.02 25.64
CA GLN A 9 6.38 12.83 24.82
C GLN A 9 6.66 13.23 23.38
N LEU A 10 7.84 12.84 22.87
CA LEU A 10 8.08 12.79 21.44
C LEU A 10 7.07 11.76 20.95
N THR A 11 5.88 12.21 20.55
CA THR A 11 5.13 11.50 19.53
C THR A 11 6.01 11.56 18.30
N VAL A 12 6.94 10.60 18.20
CA VAL A 12 7.47 10.22 16.91
C VAL A 12 6.23 9.86 16.13
N SER A 13 5.75 10.78 15.29
CA SER A 13 4.84 10.39 14.24
C SER A 13 5.60 9.30 13.51
N LEU A 14 5.13 8.06 13.61
CA LEU A 14 5.55 7.02 12.68
C LEU A 14 5.00 7.48 11.33
N ILE A 15 5.75 8.38 10.67
CA ILE A 15 5.44 8.82 9.32
C ILE A 15 5.57 7.55 8.48
N ARG A 16 4.43 6.97 8.09
CA ARG A 16 4.37 5.81 7.20
C ARG A 16 4.66 6.26 5.78
N GLY A 17 5.06 5.32 4.93
CA GLY A 17 5.06 5.54 3.49
C GLY A 17 3.65 5.87 2.98
N SER A 18 3.58 6.36 1.75
CA SER A 18 2.32 6.54 1.02
C SER A 18 2.30 5.68 -0.23
N VAL A 19 1.10 5.27 -0.63
CA VAL A 19 0.84 4.61 -1.91
C VAL A 19 -0.11 5.47 -2.73
N SER A 20 0.22 5.69 -3.99
CA SER A 20 -0.66 6.28 -5.01
C SER A 20 -0.71 5.36 -6.22
N TRP A 21 -1.80 5.37 -6.97
CA TRP A 21 -1.97 4.48 -8.14
C TRP A 21 -2.62 5.21 -9.31
N ASN A 22 -2.57 4.56 -10.48
CA ASN A 22 -3.17 5.07 -11.72
C ASN A 22 -4.67 4.74 -11.88
N LEU A 23 -5.23 3.88 -11.02
CA LEU A 23 -6.62 3.46 -11.15
C LEU A 23 -7.61 4.57 -10.74
N PRO A 24 -8.75 4.70 -11.44
CA PRO A 24 -9.85 5.55 -10.99
C PRO A 24 -10.53 4.96 -9.74
N GLU A 25 -11.42 5.73 -9.12
CA GLU A 25 -12.18 5.29 -7.94
C GLU A 25 -13.08 4.07 -8.20
N SER A 26 -13.48 3.85 -9.45
CA SER A 26 -14.31 2.72 -9.87
C SER A 26 -13.97 2.29 -11.29
N ILE A 27 -13.97 0.98 -11.54
CA ILE A 27 -13.73 0.38 -12.85
C ILE A 27 -14.84 -0.63 -13.11
N LEU A 28 -15.37 -0.64 -14.34
CA LEU A 28 -16.21 -1.72 -14.84
C LEU A 28 -15.32 -2.74 -15.57
N TYR A 29 -15.42 -4.00 -15.20
CA TYR A 29 -14.66 -5.11 -15.80
C TYR A 29 -15.51 -6.38 -15.81
N THR A 30 -15.12 -7.36 -16.61
CA THR A 30 -15.70 -8.70 -16.58
C THR A 30 -14.93 -9.56 -15.58
N PRO A 31 -15.58 -10.39 -14.74
CA PRO A 31 -14.87 -11.36 -13.92
C PRO A 31 -13.83 -12.16 -14.72
N GLY A 32 -12.62 -12.24 -14.18
CA GLY A 32 -11.47 -12.89 -14.81
C GLY A 32 -10.66 -11.97 -15.76
N ASP A 33 -11.18 -10.80 -16.14
CA ASP A 33 -10.42 -9.82 -16.91
C ASP A 33 -9.22 -9.32 -16.10
N THR A 34 -8.10 -9.16 -16.80
CA THR A 34 -6.89 -8.61 -16.24
C THR A 34 -6.98 -7.08 -16.14
N ILE A 35 -6.77 -6.58 -14.93
CA ILE A 35 -6.64 -5.16 -14.61
C ILE A 35 -5.17 -4.88 -14.36
N ALA A 36 -4.56 -4.08 -15.24
CA ALA A 36 -3.20 -3.58 -15.06
C ALA A 36 -3.20 -2.41 -14.06
N ILE A 37 -2.31 -2.48 -13.07
CA ILE A 37 -2.20 -1.53 -11.98
C ILE A 37 -0.77 -1.04 -11.93
N THR A 38 -0.59 0.27 -11.94
CA THR A 38 0.69 0.92 -11.66
C THR A 38 0.52 1.74 -10.39
N LEU A 39 1.35 1.48 -9.40
CA LEU A 39 1.39 2.24 -8.16
C LEU A 39 2.78 2.80 -7.89
N THR A 40 2.83 3.85 -7.08
CA THR A 40 4.05 4.48 -6.59
C THR A 40 4.04 4.38 -5.08
N ILE A 41 5.12 3.86 -4.50
CA ILE A 41 5.38 3.90 -3.07
C ILE A 41 6.34 5.04 -2.80
N THR A 42 6.04 5.90 -1.83
CA THR A 42 6.94 6.99 -1.40
C THR A 42 7.41 6.74 0.02
N ASN A 43 8.72 6.83 0.25
CA ASN A 43 9.33 6.81 1.58
C ASN A 43 9.60 8.23 2.08
N PRO A 44 8.78 8.79 2.99
CA PRO A 44 8.93 10.19 3.42
C PRO A 44 10.01 10.40 4.49
N THR A 45 10.69 9.35 4.94
CA THR A 45 11.73 9.46 5.97
C THR A 45 13.12 9.50 5.38
N GLU A 46 14.13 9.89 6.17
CA GLU A 46 15.53 9.92 5.73
C GLU A 46 16.16 8.52 5.67
N GLU A 47 15.63 7.57 6.44
CA GLU A 47 16.14 6.20 6.48
C GLU A 47 15.53 5.34 5.38
N ARG A 48 16.35 4.45 4.83
CA ARG A 48 15.91 3.42 3.88
C ARG A 48 14.93 2.46 4.56
N ARG A 49 13.85 2.12 3.87
CA ARG A 49 12.81 1.21 4.38
C ARG A 49 12.44 0.14 3.37
N ILE A 50 11.93 -0.97 3.88
CA ILE A 50 11.34 -2.04 3.08
C ILE A 50 9.82 -1.92 3.16
N TYR A 51 9.13 -2.07 2.03
CA TYR A 51 7.67 -2.01 1.95
C TYR A 51 7.13 -3.27 1.29
N GLY A 52 6.02 -3.78 1.83
CA GLY A 52 5.16 -4.77 1.17
C GLY A 52 3.82 -4.17 0.75
N LEU A 53 3.15 -4.82 -0.21
CA LEU A 53 1.87 -4.38 -0.79
C LEU A 53 0.79 -5.47 -0.69
N PRO A 54 0.26 -5.74 0.50
CA PRO A 54 -0.93 -6.57 0.62
C PRO A 54 -2.11 -5.92 -0.11
N TRP A 55 -2.92 -6.76 -0.73
CA TRP A 55 -4.18 -6.34 -1.34
C TRP A 55 -5.33 -7.20 -0.85
N ALA A 56 -6.52 -6.63 -0.79
CA ALA A 56 -7.75 -7.33 -0.46
C ALA A 56 -8.91 -6.86 -1.34
N LEU A 57 -9.75 -7.81 -1.76
CA LEU A 57 -11.06 -7.54 -2.34
C LEU A 57 -12.11 -7.69 -1.25
N ILE A 58 -12.92 -6.65 -1.07
CA ILE A 58 -13.90 -6.56 0.02
C ILE A 58 -15.28 -6.36 -0.59
N ARG A 59 -16.21 -7.28 -0.32
CA ARG A 59 -17.60 -7.22 -0.78
C ARG A 59 -18.53 -7.20 0.42
N SER A 60 -19.38 -6.18 0.53
CA SER A 60 -20.31 -6.01 1.66
C SER A 60 -19.63 -6.10 3.04
N GLY A 61 -18.41 -5.57 3.16
CA GLY A 61 -17.64 -5.58 4.41
C GLY A 61 -16.88 -6.88 4.71
N VAL A 62 -16.95 -7.89 3.83
CA VAL A 62 -16.25 -9.17 3.98
C VAL A 62 -15.08 -9.25 3.01
N ILE A 63 -13.91 -9.65 3.48
CA ILE A 63 -12.76 -9.97 2.61
C ILE A 63 -13.09 -11.26 1.87
N VAL A 64 -13.19 -11.16 0.55
CA VAL A 64 -13.52 -12.28 -0.34
C VAL A 64 -12.30 -12.82 -1.09
N SER A 65 -11.24 -12.03 -1.18
CA SER A 65 -9.94 -12.45 -1.70
C SER A 65 -8.85 -11.55 -1.12
N VAL A 66 -7.64 -12.09 -0.96
CA VAL A 66 -6.48 -11.38 -0.41
C VAL A 66 -5.20 -11.94 -1.02
N GLY A 67 -4.19 -11.11 -1.16
CA GLY A 67 -2.87 -11.54 -1.60
C GLY A 67 -1.81 -10.49 -1.31
N LEU A 68 -0.62 -10.74 -1.87
CA LEU A 68 0.52 -9.85 -1.82
C LEU A 68 0.94 -9.55 -3.28
N VAL A 69 1.15 -8.28 -3.62
CA VAL A 69 1.70 -7.93 -4.93
C VAL A 69 3.07 -8.58 -5.08
N THR A 70 3.27 -9.31 -6.18
CA THR A 70 4.53 -9.95 -6.53
C THR A 70 4.82 -9.64 -8.00
N VAL A 71 6.01 -9.11 -8.28
CA VAL A 71 6.50 -8.80 -9.63
C VAL A 71 7.84 -9.48 -9.81
N ASP A 72 7.97 -10.36 -10.80
CA ASP A 72 9.21 -11.13 -11.05
C ASP A 72 9.76 -11.80 -9.77
N ASP A 73 8.90 -12.47 -9.01
CA ASP A 73 9.19 -13.12 -7.71
C ASP A 73 9.62 -12.17 -6.57
N ILE A 74 9.53 -10.85 -6.77
CA ILE A 74 9.78 -9.82 -5.77
C ILE A 74 8.45 -9.38 -5.14
N SER A 75 8.34 -9.51 -3.81
CA SER A 75 7.14 -9.13 -3.06
C SER A 75 7.36 -8.00 -2.05
N SER A 76 8.54 -7.38 -2.08
CA SER A 76 8.92 -6.29 -1.19
C SER A 76 10.03 -5.44 -1.81
N TRP A 77 9.98 -4.12 -1.57
CA TRP A 77 10.87 -3.16 -2.21
C TRP A 77 11.59 -2.32 -1.17
N TRP A 78 12.91 -2.18 -1.34
CA TRP A 78 13.73 -1.30 -0.52
C TRP A 78 13.81 0.09 -1.16
N ILE A 79 13.27 1.09 -0.47
CA ILE A 79 13.19 2.47 -0.97
C ILE A 79 14.02 3.37 -0.06
N ASP A 80 14.96 4.10 -0.66
CA ASP A 80 15.81 5.06 0.04
C ASP A 80 15.00 6.23 0.59
N GLY A 81 15.58 6.96 1.54
CA GLY A 81 14.87 8.03 2.21
C GLY A 81 14.57 9.21 1.29
N GLY A 82 13.31 9.67 1.30
CA GLY A 82 12.83 10.75 0.42
C GLY A 82 12.52 10.30 -1.02
N GLU A 83 12.79 9.04 -1.36
CA GLU A 83 12.62 8.51 -2.71
C GLU A 83 11.26 7.83 -2.92
N SER A 84 10.95 7.53 -4.18
CA SER A 84 9.75 6.78 -4.57
C SER A 84 10.09 5.68 -5.56
N GLU A 85 9.32 4.60 -5.54
CA GLU A 85 9.45 3.46 -6.44
C GLU A 85 8.11 3.20 -7.14
N GLU A 86 8.14 3.00 -8.46
CA GLU A 86 6.97 2.63 -9.26
C GLU A 86 6.92 1.12 -9.47
N ILE A 87 5.75 0.52 -9.24
CA ILE A 87 5.52 -0.92 -9.32
C ILE A 87 4.30 -1.15 -10.21
N SER A 88 4.48 -1.93 -11.27
CA SER A 88 3.40 -2.33 -12.17
C SER A 88 3.13 -3.83 -12.05
N PHE A 89 1.85 -4.19 -11.91
CA PHE A 89 1.39 -5.58 -11.77
C PHE A 89 -0.03 -5.72 -12.30
N GLU A 90 -0.48 -6.96 -12.36
CA GLU A 90 -1.80 -7.31 -12.87
C GLU A 90 -2.62 -8.03 -11.80
N LEU A 91 -3.93 -7.75 -11.75
CA LEU A 91 -4.90 -8.52 -10.98
C LEU A 91 -6.00 -9.01 -11.92
N SER A 92 -6.45 -10.25 -11.75
CA SER A 92 -7.59 -10.82 -12.50
C SER A 92 -8.70 -11.20 -11.52
N PRO A 93 -9.54 -10.25 -11.07
CA PRO A 93 -10.56 -10.53 -10.06
C PRO A 93 -11.71 -11.36 -10.65
N GLU A 94 -12.05 -12.46 -9.99
CA GLU A 94 -13.20 -13.32 -10.35
C GLU A 94 -14.55 -12.85 -9.75
N ILE A 95 -14.53 -11.73 -9.02
CA ILE A 95 -15.67 -11.22 -8.24
C ILE A 95 -15.93 -9.79 -8.66
N THR A 96 -17.19 -9.37 -8.80
CA THR A 96 -17.62 -7.97 -9.02
C THR A 96 -18.25 -7.36 -7.76
N ASP A 97 -18.61 -6.07 -7.82
CA ASP A 97 -19.22 -5.32 -6.71
C ASP A 97 -18.38 -5.37 -5.43
N ALA A 98 -17.06 -5.25 -5.60
CA ALA A 98 -16.07 -5.30 -4.52
C ALA A 98 -15.18 -4.05 -4.53
N TYR A 99 -14.68 -3.70 -3.35
CA TYR A 99 -13.65 -2.69 -3.18
C TYR A 99 -12.28 -3.35 -3.21
N LEU A 100 -11.38 -2.81 -4.02
CA LEU A 100 -9.95 -3.15 -3.95
C LEU A 100 -9.29 -2.24 -2.91
N ASN A 101 -8.66 -2.85 -1.92
CA ASN A 101 -7.77 -2.17 -0.98
C ASN A 101 -6.34 -2.65 -1.25
N ILE A 102 -5.40 -1.72 -1.41
CA ILE A 102 -3.95 -2.00 -1.36
C ILE A 102 -3.38 -1.09 -0.29
N SER A 103 -2.55 -1.64 0.58
CA SER A 103 -1.96 -0.89 1.70
C SER A 103 -0.47 -1.18 1.81
N LEU A 104 0.25 -0.34 2.57
CA LEU A 104 1.65 -0.56 2.87
C LEU A 104 1.80 -1.36 4.17
N LEU A 105 2.61 -2.42 4.09
CA LEU A 105 3.11 -3.20 5.23
C LEU A 105 4.58 -2.83 5.50
#